data_AF-A0AA38X5E5-F1
#
_entry.id   AF-A0AA38X5E5-F1
#
_cell.length_a   1.000
_cell.length_b   1.000
_cell.length_c   1.000
_cell.angle_alpha   90.00
_cell.angle_beta   90.00
_cell.angle_gamma   90.00
#
_symmetry.space_group_name_H-M   'P 1'
#
loop_
_entity.id
_entity.type
_entity.pdbx_description
1 polymer ?
#
loop_
_entity_poly.entity_id
_entity_poly.type
_entity_poly.pdbx_seq_one_letter_code
_entity_poly.pdbx_strand_id
1 'polypeptide(L)'
;MSPAALGKVLGFMYSGDFSESCRRALASSAFTPIPPAQKFPYFDQQLLPLWKDPKSIQSDNGNKILAAEVTNEKKWATILEYQTTLAVPYGLAPCKDNNEVLSEVDVYGAAKKLQIPDVQRDSMKKALAWFEVELEAGGLPFENFRAAASYMLREHDDFVPPFIRLCAKHVPIVEKDKDLVSIIKENDPFAWEITMTIRDQWAAEVNQQHMESEQSKNLLFDLEYRQSQEQKESQAREMVLKAQVETISNSLVAADTKVDTATRTIAQLESRNRTLQQESLAEKALTLQLKESNRELKEANRQLKEAHRKLKEANHALERDKTNRSDYEIQKLVAKVEDLQWAVANKETALEQSRAANQKIKDELKDENYELRAEVGKLKKVFNKVMQFINTSIYCPGCNKWWAPRLGHKKHTSVSVGCKICGYKGWFYGTD
;
A
#
# COMPACT_ATOMS: atom_id res chain seq x y z
N MET A 1 41.07 -57.78 13.32
CA MET A 1 40.59 -57.31 12.00
C MET A 1 39.87 -58.47 11.35
N SER A 2 38.58 -58.31 11.06
CA SER A 2 37.79 -59.36 10.41
C SER A 2 38.29 -59.62 8.98
N PRO A 3 38.20 -60.86 8.45
CA PRO A 3 38.64 -61.17 7.09
C PRO A 3 37.96 -60.32 6.01
N ALA A 4 36.71 -59.91 6.25
CA ALA A 4 35.95 -59.03 5.36
C ALA A 4 36.49 -57.59 5.36
N ALA A 5 36.81 -57.03 6.53
CA ALA A 5 37.40 -55.70 6.64
C ALA A 5 38.80 -55.64 6.02
N LEU A 6 39.63 -56.67 6.26
CA LEU A 6 40.91 -56.82 5.58
C LEU A 6 40.72 -56.92 4.07
N GLY A 7 39.76 -57.73 3.58
CA GLY A 7 39.48 -57.86 2.15
C GLY A 7 39.05 -56.54 1.49
N LYS A 8 38.22 -55.72 2.16
CA LYS A 8 37.82 -54.39 1.68
C LYS A 8 38.96 -53.38 1.69
N VAL A 9 39.76 -53.34 2.76
CA VAL A 9 40.91 -52.43 2.86
C VAL A 9 41.98 -52.81 1.86
N LEU A 10 42.30 -54.11 1.73
CA LEU A 10 43.16 -54.60 0.67
C LEU A 10 42.56 -54.23 -0.67
N GLY A 11 41.27 -54.52 -0.94
CA GLY A 11 40.57 -54.11 -2.16
C GLY A 11 40.71 -52.63 -2.49
N PHE A 12 40.59 -51.72 -1.52
CA PHE A 12 40.87 -50.29 -1.72
C PHE A 12 42.34 -50.01 -2.01
N MET A 13 43.26 -50.59 -1.22
CA MET A 13 44.71 -50.48 -1.40
C MET A 13 45.21 -51.00 -2.75
N TYR A 14 44.33 -51.55 -3.56
CA TYR A 14 44.64 -52.32 -4.74
C TYR A 14 43.76 -51.89 -5.93
N SER A 15 42.64 -51.21 -5.71
CA SER A 15 41.78 -50.64 -6.77
C SER A 15 42.22 -49.25 -7.26
N GLY A 16 43.30 -48.68 -6.68
CA GLY A 16 44.14 -47.74 -7.42
C GLY A 16 43.87 -46.24 -7.25
N ASP A 17 43.24 -45.78 -6.16
CA ASP A 17 43.08 -44.34 -5.90
C ASP A 17 44.08 -43.81 -4.85
N PHE A 18 45.36 -44.13 -5.04
CA PHE A 18 46.42 -43.54 -4.22
C PHE A 18 46.92 -42.25 -4.83
N SER A 19 47.19 -41.26 -3.97
CA SER A 19 48.12 -40.19 -4.29
C SER A 19 49.48 -40.77 -4.75
N GLU A 20 50.13 -40.09 -5.70
CA GLU A 20 51.40 -40.49 -6.32
C GLU A 20 52.50 -40.87 -5.29
N SER A 21 52.43 -40.30 -4.09
CA SER A 21 53.36 -40.54 -2.98
C SER A 21 53.18 -41.92 -2.33
N CYS A 22 51.95 -42.37 -2.09
CA CYS A 22 51.67 -43.71 -1.54
C CYS A 22 52.03 -44.81 -2.54
N ARG A 23 51.77 -44.59 -3.84
CA ARG A 23 52.22 -45.49 -4.92
C ARG A 23 53.74 -45.64 -4.93
N ARG A 24 54.48 -44.54 -4.78
CA ARG A 24 55.96 -44.57 -4.70
C ARG A 24 56.47 -45.28 -3.45
N ALA A 25 55.85 -45.08 -2.28
CA ALA A 25 56.24 -45.74 -1.05
C ALA A 25 56.01 -47.26 -1.10
N LEU A 26 54.83 -47.70 -1.54
CA LEU A 26 54.52 -49.12 -1.70
C LEU A 26 55.42 -49.79 -2.74
N ALA A 27 55.61 -49.15 -3.90
CA ALA A 27 56.56 -49.63 -4.91
C ALA A 27 57.98 -49.77 -4.33
N SER A 28 58.48 -48.75 -3.62
CA SER A 28 59.82 -48.80 -3.02
C SER A 28 59.99 -49.92 -1.98
N SER A 29 58.91 -50.31 -1.28
CA SER A 29 58.92 -51.44 -0.32
C SER A 29 58.71 -52.82 -0.97
N ALA A 30 58.03 -52.89 -2.12
CA ALA A 30 57.81 -54.12 -2.87
C ALA A 30 59.07 -54.63 -3.58
N PHE A 31 60.07 -53.75 -3.79
CA PHE A 31 61.35 -54.08 -4.42
C PHE A 31 62.48 -54.41 -3.45
N THR A 32 62.26 -54.33 -2.13
CA THR A 32 63.13 -55.06 -1.20
C THR A 32 62.79 -56.55 -1.30
N PRO A 33 63.76 -57.44 -1.60
CA PRO A 33 63.48 -58.87 -1.69
C PRO A 33 63.04 -59.35 -0.31
N ILE A 34 61.73 -59.55 -0.15
CA ILE A 34 61.21 -60.36 0.94
C ILE A 34 61.88 -61.72 0.79
N PRO A 35 62.59 -62.24 1.80
CA PRO A 35 63.29 -63.51 1.69
C PRO A 35 62.30 -64.56 1.17
N PRO A 36 62.66 -65.38 0.17
CA PRO A 36 61.76 -66.35 -0.47
C PRO A 36 61.15 -67.40 0.49
N ALA A 37 61.52 -67.37 1.77
CA ALA A 37 61.03 -68.23 2.83
C ALA A 37 59.86 -67.67 3.66
N GLN A 38 59.51 -66.37 3.57
CA GLN A 38 58.35 -65.83 4.29
C GLN A 38 57.05 -66.11 3.52
N LYS A 39 56.46 -67.28 3.81
CA LYS A 39 55.08 -67.59 3.43
C LYS A 39 54.15 -66.72 4.27
N PHE A 40 53.17 -66.07 3.63
CA PHE A 40 52.06 -65.41 4.32
C PHE A 40 50.88 -66.38 4.28
N PRO A 41 50.74 -67.30 5.24
CA PRO A 41 49.87 -68.47 5.08
C PRO A 41 48.40 -68.09 4.93
N TYR A 42 48.03 -66.97 5.55
CA TYR A 42 46.69 -66.40 5.46
C TYR A 42 46.42 -65.70 4.11
N PHE A 43 47.44 -65.03 3.57
CA PHE A 43 47.37 -64.39 2.25
C PHE A 43 47.32 -65.45 1.14
N ASP A 44 48.11 -66.51 1.27
CA ASP A 44 48.11 -67.66 0.35
C ASP A 44 46.74 -68.39 0.36
N GLN A 45 46.10 -68.53 1.52
CA GLN A 45 44.76 -69.12 1.62
C GLN A 45 43.66 -68.27 0.96
N GLN A 46 43.78 -66.94 0.99
CA GLN A 46 42.80 -66.04 0.37
C GLN A 46 42.94 -65.94 -1.17
N LEU A 47 44.09 -66.33 -1.73
CA LEU A 47 44.33 -66.37 -3.17
C LEU A 47 43.85 -67.67 -3.84
N LEU A 48 43.72 -68.77 -3.07
CA LEU A 48 43.25 -70.06 -3.57
C LEU A 48 41.93 -69.98 -4.38
N PRO A 49 40.91 -69.21 -3.97
CA PRO A 49 39.65 -69.08 -4.72
C PRO A 49 39.77 -68.29 -6.03
N LEU A 50 40.78 -67.41 -6.15
CA LEU A 50 41.03 -66.61 -7.36
C LEU A 50 41.76 -67.43 -8.44
N TRP A 51 42.36 -68.56 -8.05
CA TRP A 51 42.97 -69.49 -8.98
C TRP A 51 41.95 -70.56 -9.37
N LYS A 52 41.60 -70.61 -10.66
CA LYS A 52 40.59 -71.53 -11.23
C LYS A 52 40.86 -73.02 -10.94
N ASP A 53 42.07 -73.37 -10.51
CA ASP A 53 42.44 -74.69 -9.97
C ASP A 53 43.49 -74.53 -8.83
N PRO A 54 43.16 -74.83 -7.56
CA PRO A 54 44.04 -74.57 -6.42
C PRO A 54 45.29 -75.47 -6.36
N LYS A 55 45.38 -76.49 -7.22
CA LYS A 55 46.51 -77.44 -7.22
C LYS A 55 47.54 -77.17 -8.31
N SER A 56 47.19 -76.46 -9.39
CA SER A 56 48.14 -76.12 -10.44
C SER A 56 47.72 -74.89 -11.25
N ILE A 57 48.65 -73.97 -11.47
CA ILE A 57 48.48 -72.83 -12.36
C ILE A 57 49.08 -73.17 -13.73
N GLN A 58 48.34 -72.97 -14.82
CA GLN A 58 48.93 -73.04 -16.17
C GLN A 58 49.82 -71.81 -16.38
N SER A 59 51.11 -72.04 -16.64
CA SER A 59 51.99 -70.99 -17.11
C SER A 59 51.64 -70.58 -18.54
N ASP A 60 52.08 -69.41 -18.97
CA ASP A 60 51.92 -68.90 -20.34
C ASP A 60 52.50 -69.85 -21.41
N ASN A 61 53.33 -70.81 -21.00
CA ASN A 61 53.94 -71.82 -21.84
C ASN A 61 53.19 -73.17 -21.82
N GLY A 62 52.01 -73.23 -21.19
CA GLY A 62 51.17 -74.44 -21.08
C GLY A 62 51.57 -75.43 -19.98
N ASN A 63 52.63 -75.15 -19.21
CA ASN A 63 53.09 -76.04 -18.14
C ASN A 63 52.32 -75.81 -16.84
N LYS A 64 51.92 -76.90 -16.17
CA LYS A 64 51.29 -76.85 -14.84
C LYS A 64 52.36 -76.59 -13.76
N ILE A 65 52.33 -75.41 -13.16
CA ILE A 65 53.16 -75.03 -12.00
C ILE A 65 52.37 -75.34 -10.73
N LEU A 66 53.00 -75.99 -9.73
CA LEU A 66 52.38 -76.21 -8.42
C LEU A 66 52.16 -74.87 -7.71
N ALA A 67 51.02 -74.68 -7.04
CA ALA A 67 50.67 -73.44 -6.33
C ALA A 67 51.75 -72.96 -5.33
N ALA A 68 52.59 -73.88 -4.83
CA ALA A 68 53.71 -73.61 -3.94
C ALA A 68 54.95 -72.98 -4.62
N GLU A 69 55.06 -73.07 -5.94
CA GLU A 69 56.19 -72.59 -6.75
C GLU A 69 55.91 -71.25 -7.44
N VAL A 70 54.71 -70.70 -7.24
CA VAL A 70 54.32 -69.39 -7.76
C VAL A 70 55.14 -68.32 -7.04
N THR A 71 56.00 -67.63 -7.78
CA THR A 71 56.80 -66.53 -7.23
C THR A 71 55.88 -65.44 -6.68
N ASN A 72 56.32 -64.73 -5.63
CA ASN A 72 55.56 -63.60 -5.09
C ASN A 72 55.22 -62.59 -6.19
N GLU A 73 56.12 -62.37 -7.15
CA GLU A 73 55.91 -61.54 -8.33
C GLU A 73 54.70 -61.96 -9.18
N LYS A 74 54.52 -63.26 -9.45
CA LYS A 74 53.34 -63.78 -10.17
C LYS A 74 52.06 -63.71 -9.33
N LYS A 75 52.16 -63.91 -8.02
CA LYS A 75 51.02 -63.69 -7.11
C LYS A 75 50.58 -62.22 -7.17
N TRP A 76 51.53 -61.30 -7.13
CA TRP A 76 51.29 -59.86 -7.27
C TRP A 76 50.68 -59.48 -8.61
N ALA A 77 51.20 -60.02 -9.72
CA ALA A 77 50.66 -59.77 -11.06
C ALA A 77 49.20 -60.26 -11.20
N THR A 78 48.88 -61.46 -10.70
CA THR A 78 47.52 -62.02 -10.75
C THR A 78 46.53 -61.19 -9.94
N ILE A 79 46.98 -60.67 -8.79
CA ILE A 79 46.20 -59.78 -7.92
C ILE A 79 45.95 -58.43 -8.61
N LEU A 80 46.97 -57.85 -9.25
CA LEU A 80 46.85 -56.62 -10.05
C LEU A 80 45.94 -56.79 -11.26
N GLU A 81 46.01 -57.93 -11.95
CA GLU A 81 45.12 -58.24 -13.08
C GLU A 81 43.66 -58.39 -12.62
N TYR A 82 43.41 -59.10 -11.52
CA TYR A 82 42.08 -59.20 -10.91
C TYR A 82 41.55 -57.83 -10.46
N GLN A 83 42.42 -56.94 -9.94
CA GLN A 83 42.05 -55.57 -9.59
C GLN A 83 41.57 -54.75 -10.77
N THR A 84 42.21 -54.87 -11.94
CA THR A 84 41.76 -54.16 -13.15
C THR A 84 40.37 -54.60 -13.63
N THR A 85 39.91 -55.78 -13.20
CA THR A 85 38.56 -56.29 -13.50
C THR A 85 37.50 -55.89 -12.46
N LEU A 86 37.90 -55.40 -11.28
CA LEU A 86 37.00 -54.90 -10.25
C LEU A 86 36.57 -53.47 -10.59
N ALA A 87 35.51 -53.33 -11.38
CA ALA A 87 35.00 -52.06 -11.92
C ALA A 87 34.46 -51.05 -10.88
N VAL A 88 34.56 -51.31 -9.57
CA VAL A 88 34.01 -50.41 -8.54
C VAL A 88 35.10 -50.09 -7.50
N PRO A 89 35.79 -48.94 -7.63
CA PRO A 89 36.64 -48.42 -6.56
C PRO A 89 35.72 -48.17 -5.36
N TYR A 90 35.98 -48.87 -4.26
CA TYR A 90 35.31 -48.75 -2.95
C TYR A 90 33.94 -48.05 -2.98
N GLY A 91 32.87 -48.84 -3.18
CA GLY A 91 31.53 -48.29 -3.43
C GLY A 91 31.11 -47.27 -2.36
N LEU A 92 30.74 -46.06 -2.80
CA LEU A 92 30.35 -44.92 -1.95
C LEU A 92 28.88 -44.95 -1.50
N ALA A 93 28.16 -46.05 -1.79
CA ALA A 93 26.77 -46.20 -1.37
C ALA A 93 26.66 -46.23 0.17
N PRO A 94 25.69 -45.55 0.78
CA PRO A 94 25.43 -45.65 2.22
C PRO A 94 25.27 -47.11 2.66
N CYS A 95 25.60 -47.40 3.92
CA CYS A 95 25.28 -48.71 4.50
C CYS A 95 23.76 -48.91 4.49
N LYS A 96 23.30 -50.13 4.26
CA LYS A 96 21.88 -50.46 4.17
C LYS A 96 21.30 -50.93 5.49
N ASP A 97 22.13 -51.48 6.36
CA ASP A 97 21.72 -52.04 7.64
C ASP A 97 22.84 -51.92 8.69
N ASN A 98 22.50 -52.28 9.93
CA ASN A 98 23.41 -52.27 11.07
C ASN A 98 24.66 -53.15 10.86
N ASN A 99 24.53 -54.32 10.25
CA ASN A 99 25.69 -55.21 10.05
C ASN A 99 26.68 -54.61 9.06
N GLU A 100 26.18 -53.94 8.01
CA GLU A 100 27.00 -53.17 7.09
C GLU A 100 27.71 -52.01 7.80
N VAL A 101 27.03 -51.29 8.70
CA VAL A 101 27.64 -50.22 9.51
C VAL A 101 28.77 -50.76 10.39
N LEU A 102 28.53 -51.83 11.16
CA LEU A 102 29.56 -52.44 12.00
C LEU A 102 30.78 -52.89 11.16
N SER A 103 30.52 -53.49 10.01
CA SER A 103 31.57 -53.90 9.07
C SER A 103 32.36 -52.71 8.52
N GLU A 104 31.71 -51.56 8.33
CA GLU A 104 32.34 -50.36 7.79
C GLU A 104 33.12 -49.56 8.84
N VAL A 105 32.68 -49.60 10.10
CA VAL A 105 33.46 -49.13 11.26
C VAL A 105 34.75 -49.97 11.41
N ASP A 106 34.65 -51.29 11.22
CA ASP A 106 35.81 -52.19 11.18
C ASP A 106 36.82 -51.81 10.07
N VAL A 107 36.31 -51.43 8.89
CA VAL A 107 37.11 -50.95 7.75
C VAL A 107 37.76 -49.61 8.07
N TYR A 108 37.03 -48.70 8.71
CA TYR A 108 37.60 -47.44 9.21
C TYR A 108 38.77 -47.70 10.15
N GLY A 109 38.59 -48.56 11.16
CA GLY A 109 39.63 -48.87 12.14
C GLY A 109 40.89 -49.49 11.51
N ALA A 110 40.72 -50.36 10.51
CA ALA A 110 41.82 -50.91 9.74
C ALA A 110 42.52 -49.84 8.88
N ALA A 111 41.76 -49.00 8.17
CA ALA A 111 42.30 -47.90 7.38
C ALA A 111 43.02 -46.85 8.24
N LYS A 112 42.56 -46.61 9.47
CA LYS A 112 43.22 -45.75 10.46
C LYS A 112 44.57 -46.32 10.87
N LYS A 113 44.63 -47.61 11.22
CA LYS A 113 45.89 -48.30 11.58
C LYS A 113 46.90 -48.31 10.42
N LEU A 114 46.42 -48.39 9.19
CA LEU A 114 47.25 -48.38 7.98
C LEU A 114 47.50 -46.97 7.41
N GLN A 115 46.97 -45.92 8.05
CA GLN A 115 47.12 -44.53 7.64
C GLN A 115 46.68 -44.27 6.20
N ILE A 116 45.50 -44.77 5.81
CA ILE A 116 44.88 -44.57 4.50
C ILE A 116 43.73 -43.57 4.63
N PRO A 117 43.95 -42.25 4.47
CA PRO A 117 42.98 -41.23 4.87
C PRO A 117 41.70 -41.22 4.02
N ASP A 118 41.80 -41.59 2.74
CA ASP A 118 40.64 -41.59 1.85
C ASP A 118 39.63 -42.69 2.22
N VAL A 119 40.10 -43.91 2.54
CA VAL A 119 39.23 -44.98 3.08
C VAL A 119 38.63 -44.58 4.42
N GLN A 120 39.41 -43.93 5.29
CA GLN A 120 38.88 -43.44 6.57
C GLN A 120 37.72 -42.48 6.32
N ARG A 121 37.89 -41.50 5.43
CA ARG A 121 36.86 -40.52 5.09
C ARG A 121 35.62 -41.20 4.50
N ASP A 122 35.80 -42.10 3.53
CA ASP A 122 34.69 -42.72 2.81
C ASP A 122 33.95 -43.75 3.66
N SER A 123 34.66 -44.56 4.44
CA SER A 123 34.05 -45.51 5.38
C SER A 123 33.23 -44.79 6.45
N MET A 124 33.77 -43.71 7.04
CA MET A 124 33.05 -42.87 8.00
C MET A 124 31.79 -42.26 7.37
N LYS A 125 31.91 -41.68 6.17
CA LYS A 125 30.77 -41.08 5.46
C LYS A 125 29.66 -42.09 5.20
N LYS A 126 29.99 -43.32 4.77
CA LYS A 126 29.00 -44.38 4.51
C LYS A 126 28.29 -44.85 5.77
N ALA A 127 29.02 -44.95 6.89
CA ALA A 127 28.43 -45.32 8.17
C ALA A 127 27.46 -44.23 8.66
N LEU A 128 27.90 -42.96 8.64
CA LEU A 128 27.09 -41.81 9.06
C LEU A 128 25.86 -41.59 8.17
N ALA A 129 25.97 -41.84 6.87
CA ALA A 129 24.84 -41.71 5.94
C ALA A 129 23.69 -42.67 6.28
N TRP A 130 23.98 -43.87 6.79
CA TRP A 130 22.93 -44.77 7.27
C TRP A 130 22.19 -44.20 8.48
N PHE A 131 22.93 -43.67 9.46
CA PHE A 131 22.32 -43.00 10.62
C PHE A 131 21.47 -41.78 10.20
N GLU A 132 21.90 -41.02 9.18
CA GLU A 132 21.14 -39.87 8.67
C GLU A 132 19.81 -40.33 8.04
N VAL A 133 19.84 -41.36 7.20
CA VAL A 133 18.62 -41.94 6.60
C VAL A 133 17.65 -42.47 7.66
N GLU A 134 18.16 -43.16 8.68
CA GLU A 134 17.32 -43.68 9.78
C GLU A 134 16.71 -42.54 10.61
N LEU A 135 17.47 -41.47 10.88
CA LEU A 135 16.96 -40.29 11.58
C LEU A 135 15.94 -39.52 10.73
N GLU A 136 16.15 -39.38 9.42
CA GLU A 136 15.21 -38.74 8.49
C GLU A 136 13.88 -39.50 8.37
N ALA A 137 13.93 -40.83 8.44
CA ALA A 137 12.74 -41.66 8.40
C ALA A 137 11.79 -41.41 9.60
N GLY A 138 12.28 -40.79 10.68
CA GLY A 138 11.46 -40.37 11.81
C GLY A 138 10.90 -41.51 12.68
N GLY A 139 11.24 -42.76 12.36
CA GLY A 139 10.99 -43.91 13.22
C GLY A 139 11.87 -43.84 14.46
N LEU A 140 11.32 -44.18 15.62
CA LEU A 140 12.12 -44.28 16.85
C LEU A 140 13.30 -45.25 16.60
N PRO A 141 14.54 -44.92 17.02
CA PRO A 141 15.71 -45.71 16.69
C PRO A 141 15.55 -47.16 17.15
N PHE A 142 15.55 -48.08 16.20
CA PHE A 142 15.54 -49.52 16.46
C PHE A 142 16.74 -49.89 17.35
N GLU A 143 16.64 -50.92 18.20
CA GLU A 143 17.77 -51.38 19.04
C GLU A 143 19.08 -51.51 18.27
N ASN A 144 18.99 -51.87 16.98
CA ASN A 144 20.09 -51.91 16.02
C ASN A 144 20.79 -50.56 15.80
N PHE A 145 20.05 -49.45 15.70
CA PHE A 145 20.63 -48.09 15.59
C PHE A 145 21.46 -47.77 16.83
N ARG A 146 20.91 -48.02 18.02
CA ARG A 146 21.59 -47.74 19.28
C ARG A 146 22.82 -48.63 19.48
N ALA A 147 22.72 -49.91 19.12
CA ALA A 147 23.84 -50.84 19.15
C ALA A 147 24.96 -50.39 18.20
N ALA A 148 24.62 -50.00 16.96
CA ALA A 148 25.57 -49.48 15.98
C ALA A 148 26.27 -48.21 16.49
N ALA A 149 25.49 -47.24 16.99
CA ALA A 149 26.01 -45.97 17.50
C ALA A 149 26.92 -46.20 18.71
N SER A 150 26.48 -47.03 19.67
CA SER A 150 27.28 -47.34 20.86
C SER A 150 28.60 -48.00 20.51
N TYR A 151 28.60 -48.97 19.57
CA TYR A 151 29.83 -49.61 19.10
C TYR A 151 30.75 -48.61 18.40
N MET A 152 30.23 -47.87 17.41
CA MET A 152 30.99 -46.92 16.61
C MET A 152 31.67 -45.85 17.48
N LEU A 153 30.93 -45.26 18.42
CA LEU A 153 31.43 -44.18 19.27
C LEU A 153 32.44 -44.67 20.31
N ARG A 154 32.29 -45.90 20.83
CA ARG A 154 33.24 -46.49 21.79
C ARG A 154 34.55 -46.92 21.15
N GLU A 155 34.50 -47.43 19.93
CA GLU A 155 35.70 -47.93 19.25
C GLU A 155 36.53 -46.79 18.64
N HIS A 156 35.88 -45.72 18.15
CA HIS A 156 36.52 -44.68 17.36
C HIS A 156 36.01 -43.26 17.70
N ASP A 157 36.74 -42.54 18.56
CA ASP A 157 36.43 -41.16 18.97
C ASP A 157 36.25 -40.16 17.81
N ASP A 158 36.88 -40.41 16.65
CA ASP A 158 36.76 -39.54 15.48
C ASP A 158 35.32 -39.45 14.94
N PHE A 159 34.47 -40.44 15.26
CA PHE A 159 33.06 -40.44 14.90
C PHE A 159 32.21 -39.55 15.82
N VAL A 160 32.69 -39.20 17.02
CA VAL A 160 31.90 -38.45 18.01
C VAL A 160 31.46 -37.08 17.46
N PRO A 161 32.35 -36.18 16.98
CA PRO A 161 31.91 -34.88 16.48
C PRO A 161 30.94 -34.94 15.27
N PRO A 162 31.19 -35.74 14.21
CA PRO A 162 30.27 -35.80 13.08
C PRO A 162 28.95 -36.49 13.42
N PHE A 163 28.94 -37.50 14.30
CA PHE A 163 27.70 -38.12 14.76
C PHE A 163 26.85 -37.16 15.60
N ILE A 164 27.46 -36.39 16.50
CA ILE A 164 26.73 -35.39 17.29
C ILE A 164 26.17 -34.28 16.41
N ARG A 165 26.93 -33.80 15.42
CA ARG A 165 26.41 -32.86 14.42
C ARG A 165 25.22 -33.42 13.66
N LEU A 166 25.25 -34.70 13.34
CA LEU A 166 24.11 -35.38 12.71
C LEU A 166 22.91 -35.41 13.65
N CYS A 167 23.08 -35.86 14.91
CA CYS A 167 22.03 -35.85 15.91
C CYS A 167 21.46 -34.44 16.17
N ALA A 168 22.31 -33.41 16.15
CA ALA A 168 21.94 -32.00 16.31
C ALA A 168 20.95 -31.52 15.23
N LYS A 169 21.05 -32.02 14.00
CA LYS A 169 20.09 -31.73 12.92
C LYS A 169 18.71 -32.35 13.18
N HIS A 170 18.67 -33.48 13.87
CA HIS A 170 17.47 -34.29 14.10
C HIS A 170 17.05 -34.33 15.58
N VAL A 171 17.37 -33.27 16.32
CA VAL A 171 17.13 -33.12 17.77
C VAL A 171 15.70 -33.47 18.22
N PRO A 172 14.61 -33.11 17.50
CA PRO A 172 13.25 -33.50 17.88
C PRO A 172 12.98 -35.01 17.90
N ILE A 173 13.74 -35.78 17.13
CA ILE A 173 13.63 -37.24 17.04
C ILE A 173 14.54 -37.87 18.08
N VAL A 174 15.79 -37.41 18.15
CA VAL A 174 16.81 -37.89 19.09
C VAL A 174 16.36 -37.76 20.54
N GLU A 175 15.77 -36.62 20.93
CA GLU A 175 15.31 -36.40 22.31
C GLU A 175 14.23 -37.37 22.81
N LYS A 176 13.48 -37.98 21.89
CA LYS A 176 12.44 -38.95 22.25
C LYS A 176 13.04 -40.29 22.69
N ASP A 177 14.28 -40.57 22.28
CA ASP A 177 15.02 -41.78 22.65
C ASP A 177 16.02 -41.50 23.78
N LYS A 178 15.61 -41.84 25.02
CA LYS A 178 16.41 -41.62 26.22
C LYS A 178 17.76 -42.36 26.17
N ASP A 179 17.81 -43.52 25.54
CA ASP A 179 19.01 -44.34 25.49
C ASP A 179 20.03 -43.71 24.51
N LEU A 180 19.56 -43.24 23.36
CA LEU A 180 20.39 -42.51 22.41
C LEU A 180 20.92 -41.19 23.00
N VAL A 181 20.07 -40.44 23.72
CA VAL A 181 20.51 -39.23 24.45
C VAL A 181 21.59 -39.57 25.47
N SER A 182 21.47 -40.71 26.16
CA SER A 182 22.47 -41.16 27.13
C SER A 182 23.80 -41.47 26.45
N ILE A 183 23.78 -42.18 25.32
CA ILE A 183 24.97 -42.44 24.48
C ILE A 183 25.64 -41.13 24.07
N ILE A 184 24.88 -40.13 23.61
CA ILE A 184 25.44 -38.85 23.17
C ILE A 184 26.08 -38.10 24.36
N LYS A 185 25.39 -38.03 25.51
CA LYS A 185 25.89 -37.37 26.72
C LYS A 185 27.13 -38.04 27.31
N GLU A 186 27.22 -39.36 27.21
CA GLU A 186 28.40 -40.11 27.65
C GLU A 186 29.65 -39.77 26.83
N ASN A 187 29.49 -39.51 25.53
CA ASN A 187 30.60 -39.26 24.62
C ASN A 187 31.01 -37.77 24.52
N ASP A 188 30.05 -36.84 24.54
CA ASP A 188 30.33 -35.40 24.57
C ASP A 188 29.17 -34.63 25.26
N PRO A 189 29.21 -34.51 26.60
CA PRO A 189 28.15 -33.86 27.35
C PRO A 189 28.04 -32.36 27.03
N PHE A 190 29.17 -31.72 26.71
CA PHE A 190 29.23 -30.28 26.45
C PHE A 190 28.58 -29.91 25.12
N ALA A 191 28.88 -30.65 24.04
CA ALA A 191 28.24 -30.41 22.75
C ALA A 191 26.73 -30.65 22.80
N TRP A 192 26.28 -31.65 23.57
CA TRP A 192 24.85 -31.90 23.78
C TRP A 192 24.17 -30.77 24.55
N GLU A 193 24.77 -30.30 25.65
CA GLU A 193 24.23 -29.19 26.45
C GLU A 193 24.10 -27.88 25.64
N ILE A 194 25.11 -27.57 24.82
CA ILE A 194 25.04 -26.42 23.90
C ILE A 194 23.91 -26.60 22.89
N THR A 195 23.79 -27.80 22.30
CA THR A 195 22.74 -28.10 21.31
C THR A 195 21.35 -27.91 21.92
N MET A 196 21.14 -28.38 23.15
CA MET A 196 19.88 -28.19 23.88
C MET A 196 19.61 -26.71 24.19
N THR A 197 20.63 -25.97 24.63
CA THR A 197 20.50 -24.54 24.94
C THR A 197 20.10 -23.73 23.70
N ILE A 198 20.73 -23.99 22.55
CA ILE A 198 20.40 -23.34 21.28
C ILE A 198 18.97 -23.71 20.85
N ARG A 199 18.60 -24.99 20.98
CA ARG A 199 17.24 -25.45 20.67
C ARG A 199 16.19 -24.73 21.52
N ASP A 200 16.42 -24.62 22.83
CA ASP A 200 15.49 -23.96 23.75
C ASP A 200 15.36 -22.46 23.44
N GLN A 201 16.47 -21.79 23.10
CA GLN A 201 16.48 -20.40 22.63
C GLN A 201 15.66 -20.24 21.34
N TRP A 202 15.88 -21.10 20.34
CA TRP A 202 15.11 -21.07 19.09
C TRP A 202 13.63 -21.38 19.31
N ALA A 203 13.30 -22.33 20.19
CA ALA A 203 11.91 -22.61 20.53
C ALA A 203 11.24 -21.40 21.20
N ALA A 204 11.94 -20.70 22.09
CA ALA A 204 11.45 -19.47 22.70
C ALA A 204 11.26 -18.36 21.67
N GLU A 205 12.21 -18.16 20.76
CA GLU A 205 12.14 -17.14 19.70
C GLU A 205 11.01 -17.42 18.71
N VAL A 206 10.83 -18.67 18.27
CA VAL A 206 9.71 -19.09 17.40
C VAL A 206 8.37 -18.85 18.09
N ASN A 207 8.25 -19.20 19.38
CA ASN A 207 7.04 -18.93 20.15
C ASN A 207 6.76 -17.42 20.29
N GLN A 208 7.81 -16.61 20.49
CA GLN A 208 7.70 -15.15 20.53
C GLN A 208 7.22 -14.59 19.19
N GLN A 209 7.84 -14.99 18.09
CA GLN A 209 7.44 -14.57 16.73
C GLN A 209 5.99 -14.99 16.42
N HIS A 210 5.56 -16.17 16.87
CA HIS A 210 4.18 -16.61 16.73
C HIS A 210 3.21 -15.70 17.50
N MET A 211 3.54 -15.34 18.75
CA MET A 211 2.73 -14.39 19.54
C MET A 211 2.67 -13.00 18.89
N GLU A 212 3.78 -12.47 18.41
CA GLU A 212 3.85 -11.18 17.71
C GLU A 212 3.07 -11.19 16.39
N SER A 213 3.11 -12.32 15.66
CA SER A 213 2.32 -12.51 14.45
C SER A 213 0.82 -12.54 14.77
N GLU A 214 0.38 -13.22 15.82
CA GLU A 214 -1.03 -13.25 16.23
C GLU A 214 -1.51 -11.87 16.70
N GLN A 215 -0.70 -11.14 17.46
CA GLN A 215 -0.99 -9.75 17.83
C GLN A 215 -1.13 -8.85 16.59
N SER A 216 -0.25 -9.00 15.62
CA SER A 216 -0.29 -8.24 14.37
C SER A 216 -1.54 -8.57 13.53
N LYS A 217 -1.96 -9.84 13.46
CA LYS A 217 -3.22 -10.24 12.81
C LYS A 217 -4.43 -9.60 13.47
N ASN A 218 -4.49 -9.60 14.81
CA ASN A 218 -5.58 -8.97 15.55
C ASN A 218 -5.64 -7.45 15.29
N LEU A 219 -4.48 -6.78 15.26
CA LEU A 219 -4.40 -5.36 14.92
C LEU A 219 -4.90 -5.07 13.50
N LEU A 220 -4.53 -5.93 12.53
CA LEU A 220 -5.00 -5.81 11.15
C LEU A 220 -6.51 -5.96 11.06
N PHE A 221 -7.09 -6.94 11.77
CA PHE A 221 -8.54 -7.12 11.82
C PHE A 221 -9.26 -5.87 12.37
N ASP A 222 -8.75 -5.27 13.45
CA ASP A 222 -9.29 -4.04 14.02
C ASP A 222 -9.16 -2.82 13.08
N LEU A 223 -8.08 -2.76 12.30
CA LEU A 223 -7.88 -1.72 11.29
C LEU A 223 -8.82 -1.88 10.10
N GLU A 224 -9.00 -3.11 9.60
CA GLU A 224 -9.94 -3.43 8.52
C GLU A 224 -11.39 -3.12 8.93
N TYR A 225 -11.76 -3.44 10.17
CA TYR A 225 -13.06 -3.09 10.72
C TYR A 225 -13.28 -1.57 10.75
N ARG A 226 -12.29 -0.80 11.24
CA ARG A 226 -12.35 0.67 11.25
C ARG A 226 -12.42 1.26 9.85
N GLN A 227 -11.63 0.76 8.92
CA GLN A 227 -11.67 1.20 7.52
C GLN A 227 -13.05 0.96 6.89
N SER A 228 -13.68 -0.18 7.17
CA SER A 228 -15.05 -0.47 6.70
C SER A 228 -16.07 0.52 7.27
N GLN A 229 -15.94 0.90 8.55
CA GLN A 229 -16.80 1.90 9.17
C GLN A 229 -16.59 3.29 8.55
N GLU A 230 -15.35 3.73 8.39
CA GLU A 230 -15.03 5.02 7.76
C GLU A 230 -15.53 5.08 6.30
N GLN A 231 -15.45 3.98 5.56
CA GLN A 231 -15.97 3.90 4.20
C GLN A 231 -17.51 4.05 4.17
N LYS A 232 -18.22 3.39 5.09
CA LYS A 232 -19.68 3.54 5.22
C LYS A 232 -20.07 4.97 5.58
N GLU A 233 -19.36 5.60 6.52
CA GLU A 233 -19.58 7.00 6.87
C GLU A 233 -19.29 7.95 5.69
N SER A 234 -18.22 7.69 4.94
CA SER A 234 -17.88 8.47 3.75
C SER A 234 -18.96 8.39 2.68
N GLN A 235 -19.47 7.18 2.40
CA GLN A 235 -20.58 6.99 1.46
C GLN A 235 -21.87 7.71 1.93
N ALA A 236 -22.18 7.64 3.23
CA ALA A 236 -23.32 8.38 3.79
C ALA A 236 -23.16 9.90 3.63
N ARG A 237 -21.96 10.44 3.89
CA ARG A 237 -21.65 11.86 3.67
C ARG A 237 -21.75 12.25 2.20
N GLU A 238 -21.29 11.39 1.30
CA GLU A 238 -21.39 11.62 -0.15
C GLU A 238 -22.86 11.68 -0.61
N MET A 239 -23.71 10.78 -0.13
CA MET A 239 -25.15 10.80 -0.42
C MET A 239 -25.81 12.10 0.04
N VAL A 240 -25.48 12.57 1.25
CA VAL A 240 -25.99 13.86 1.77
C VAL A 240 -25.51 15.03 0.91
N LEU A 241 -24.22 15.06 0.54
CA LEU A 241 -23.67 16.13 -0.31
C LEU A 241 -24.32 16.14 -1.69
N LYS A 242 -24.56 14.96 -2.30
CA LYS A 242 -25.29 14.85 -3.58
C LYS A 242 -26.69 15.43 -3.48
N ALA A 243 -27.45 15.08 -2.44
CA ALA A 243 -28.80 15.62 -2.22
C ALA A 243 -28.79 17.15 -2.01
N GLN A 244 -27.78 17.69 -1.30
CA GLN A 244 -27.61 19.13 -1.13
C GLN A 244 -27.31 19.84 -2.45
N VAL A 245 -26.41 19.28 -3.27
CA VAL A 245 -26.08 19.84 -4.59
C VAL A 245 -27.31 19.87 -5.49
N GLU A 246 -28.11 18.81 -5.50
CA GLU A 246 -29.35 18.75 -6.27
C GLU A 246 -30.37 19.79 -5.79
N THR A 247 -30.52 19.97 -4.48
CA THR A 247 -31.40 20.99 -3.88
C THR A 247 -30.98 22.41 -4.29
N ILE A 248 -29.67 22.69 -4.25
CA ILE A 248 -29.13 23.99 -4.67
C ILE A 248 -29.32 24.19 -6.18
N SER A 249 -29.11 23.15 -6.98
CA SER A 249 -29.31 23.21 -8.43
C SER A 249 -30.76 23.53 -8.79
N ASN A 250 -31.73 22.87 -8.13
CA ASN A 250 -33.16 23.15 -8.32
C ASN A 250 -33.52 24.58 -7.88
N SER A 251 -32.94 25.05 -6.77
CA SER A 251 -33.14 26.42 -6.29
C SER A 251 -32.56 27.46 -7.25
N LEU A 252 -31.43 27.15 -7.88
CA LEU A 252 -30.80 28.02 -8.88
C LEU A 252 -31.70 28.14 -10.13
N VAL A 253 -32.23 27.02 -10.64
CA VAL A 253 -33.19 27.03 -11.75
C VAL A 253 -34.43 27.87 -11.41
N ALA A 254 -34.96 27.72 -10.19
CA ALA A 254 -36.08 28.54 -9.73
C ALA A 254 -35.73 30.04 -9.61
N ALA A 255 -34.51 30.39 -9.23
CA ALA A 255 -34.06 31.76 -9.21
C ALA A 255 -33.92 32.34 -10.63
N ASP A 256 -33.37 31.56 -11.56
CA ASP A 256 -33.15 31.95 -12.96
C ASP A 256 -34.49 32.26 -13.64
N THR A 257 -35.50 31.40 -13.47
CA THR A 257 -36.86 31.67 -13.97
C THR A 257 -37.49 32.94 -13.39
N LYS A 258 -37.19 33.29 -12.13
CA LYS A 258 -37.63 34.56 -11.53
C LYS A 258 -36.91 35.75 -12.14
N VAL A 259 -35.61 35.64 -12.39
CA VAL A 259 -34.83 36.66 -13.09
C VAL A 259 -35.41 36.89 -14.48
N ASP A 260 -35.64 35.83 -15.27
CA ASP A 260 -36.27 35.95 -16.59
C ASP A 260 -37.63 36.64 -16.55
N THR A 261 -38.44 36.33 -15.52
CA THR A 261 -39.76 36.94 -15.32
C THR A 261 -39.61 38.42 -14.98
N ALA A 262 -38.66 38.78 -14.11
CA ALA A 262 -38.35 40.16 -13.76
C ALA A 262 -37.81 40.95 -14.96
N THR A 263 -36.96 40.36 -15.79
CA THR A 263 -36.47 40.99 -17.02
C THR A 263 -37.62 41.25 -18.00
N ARG A 264 -38.57 40.33 -18.14
CA ARG A 264 -39.78 40.53 -18.96
C ARG A 264 -40.67 41.65 -18.43
N THR A 265 -40.88 41.74 -17.12
CA THR A 265 -41.68 42.82 -16.52
C THR A 265 -40.98 44.18 -16.64
N ILE A 266 -39.66 44.24 -16.49
CA ILE A 266 -38.88 45.46 -16.75
C ILE A 266 -39.08 45.92 -18.20
N ALA A 267 -38.94 45.03 -19.18
CA ALA A 267 -39.14 45.37 -20.59
C ALA A 267 -40.57 45.90 -20.87
N GLN A 268 -41.59 45.31 -20.22
CA GLN A 268 -42.97 45.80 -20.31
C GLN A 268 -43.14 47.20 -19.71
N LEU A 269 -42.56 47.44 -18.53
CA LEU A 269 -42.59 48.74 -17.87
C LEU A 269 -41.89 49.81 -18.70
N GLU A 270 -40.73 49.50 -19.28
CA GLU A 270 -40.02 50.40 -20.19
C GLU A 270 -40.86 50.75 -21.42
N SER A 271 -41.49 49.75 -22.04
CA SER A 271 -42.40 49.97 -23.17
C SER A 271 -43.56 50.88 -22.78
N ARG A 272 -44.21 50.62 -21.65
CA ARG A 272 -45.35 51.44 -21.19
C ARG A 272 -44.92 52.85 -20.81
N ASN A 273 -43.73 53.02 -20.25
CA ASN A 273 -43.18 54.33 -19.95
C ASN A 273 -42.92 55.15 -21.22
N ARG A 274 -42.42 54.51 -22.30
CA ARG A 274 -42.30 55.16 -23.61
C ARG A 274 -43.65 55.59 -24.17
N THR A 275 -44.68 54.74 -24.05
CA THR A 275 -46.05 55.08 -24.48
C THR A 275 -46.59 56.28 -23.70
N LEU A 276 -46.45 56.28 -22.37
CA LEU A 276 -46.88 57.41 -21.53
C LEU A 276 -46.13 58.71 -21.87
N GLN A 277 -44.83 58.64 -22.19
CA GLN A 277 -44.08 59.80 -22.66
C GLN A 277 -44.63 60.35 -23.99
N GLN A 278 -44.98 59.47 -24.94
CA GLN A 278 -45.61 59.88 -26.20
C GLN A 278 -46.99 60.50 -25.98
N GLU A 279 -47.83 59.89 -25.15
CA GLU A 279 -49.14 60.43 -24.78
C GLU A 279 -49.01 61.80 -24.11
N SER A 280 -48.05 61.97 -23.19
CA SER A 280 -47.78 63.25 -22.56
C SER A 280 -47.34 64.33 -23.56
N LEU A 281 -46.53 63.96 -24.56
CA LEU A 281 -46.15 64.88 -25.65
C LEU A 281 -47.36 65.24 -26.53
N ALA A 282 -48.22 64.27 -26.85
CA ALA A 282 -49.44 64.50 -27.62
C ALA A 282 -50.43 65.40 -26.87
N GLU A 283 -50.60 65.20 -25.56
CA GLU A 283 -51.43 66.05 -24.70
C GLU A 283 -50.89 67.48 -24.63
N LYS A 284 -49.57 67.65 -24.51
CA LYS A 284 -48.93 68.98 -24.60
C LYS A 284 -49.19 69.64 -25.95
N ALA A 285 -49.12 68.89 -27.04
CA ALA A 285 -49.43 69.40 -28.38
C ALA A 285 -50.91 69.83 -28.50
N LEU A 286 -51.84 69.00 -28.03
CA LEU A 286 -53.27 69.34 -27.95
C LEU A 286 -53.52 70.58 -27.09
N THR A 287 -52.82 70.70 -25.95
CA THR A 287 -52.93 71.86 -25.07
C THR A 287 -52.43 73.14 -25.76
N LEU A 288 -51.36 73.05 -26.55
CA LEU A 288 -50.87 74.17 -27.36
C LEU A 288 -51.88 74.54 -28.44
N GLN A 289 -52.43 73.57 -29.18
CA GLN A 289 -53.52 73.79 -30.14
C GLN A 289 -54.73 74.46 -29.50
N LEU A 290 -55.15 74.00 -28.31
CA LEU A 290 -56.24 74.61 -27.55
C LEU A 290 -55.91 76.04 -27.14
N LYS A 291 -54.68 76.33 -26.71
CA LYS A 291 -54.24 77.69 -26.39
C LYS A 291 -54.24 78.59 -27.62
N GLU A 292 -53.86 78.07 -28.78
CA GLU A 292 -53.86 78.76 -30.06
C GLU A 292 -55.29 79.03 -30.55
N SER A 293 -56.13 78.01 -30.57
CA SER A 293 -57.58 78.14 -30.83
C SER A 293 -58.22 79.14 -29.87
N ASN A 294 -57.85 79.15 -28.59
CA ASN A 294 -58.40 80.09 -27.60
C ASN A 294 -57.86 81.52 -27.80
N ARG A 295 -56.66 81.70 -28.38
CA ARG A 295 -56.17 83.02 -28.82
C ARG A 295 -56.93 83.50 -30.04
N GLU A 296 -57.15 82.62 -31.03
CA GLU A 296 -57.97 82.91 -32.21
C GLU A 296 -59.40 83.25 -31.81
N LEU A 297 -59.97 82.52 -30.85
CA LEU A 297 -61.31 82.77 -30.32
C LEU A 297 -61.35 84.09 -29.55
N LYS A 298 -60.32 84.43 -28.76
CA LYS A 298 -60.20 85.75 -28.13
C LYS A 298 -60.08 86.88 -29.15
N GLU A 299 -59.36 86.66 -30.25
CA GLU A 299 -59.21 87.64 -31.33
C GLU A 299 -60.52 87.79 -32.11
N ALA A 300 -61.20 86.69 -32.44
CA ALA A 300 -62.55 86.69 -33.00
C ALA A 300 -63.53 87.38 -32.05
N ASN A 301 -63.44 87.17 -30.74
CA ASN A 301 -64.28 87.86 -29.74
C ASN A 301 -63.93 89.35 -29.62
N ARG A 302 -62.68 89.74 -29.90
CA ARG A 302 -62.26 91.14 -30.00
C ARG A 302 -62.84 91.79 -31.25
N GLN A 303 -62.78 91.12 -32.40
CA GLN A 303 -63.43 91.53 -33.65
C GLN A 303 -64.96 91.57 -33.52
N LEU A 304 -65.55 90.65 -32.77
CA LEU A 304 -66.98 90.62 -32.47
C LEU A 304 -67.36 91.75 -31.53
N LYS A 305 -66.53 92.11 -30.54
CA LYS A 305 -66.69 93.33 -29.72
C LYS A 305 -66.50 94.62 -30.51
N GLU A 306 -65.61 94.63 -31.50
CA GLU A 306 -65.42 95.74 -32.45
C GLU A 306 -66.67 95.92 -33.35
N ALA A 307 -67.25 94.81 -33.84
CA ALA A 307 -68.51 94.78 -34.56
C ALA A 307 -69.69 95.16 -33.64
N HIS A 308 -69.67 94.72 -32.37
CA HIS A 308 -70.66 95.10 -31.37
C HIS A 308 -70.56 96.57 -30.99
N ARG A 309 -69.37 97.18 -31.01
CA ARG A 309 -69.18 98.63 -30.83
C ARG A 309 -69.79 99.41 -32.00
N LYS A 310 -69.59 98.94 -33.24
CA LYS A 310 -70.23 99.51 -34.45
C LYS A 310 -71.76 99.31 -34.48
N LEU A 311 -72.26 98.21 -33.93
CA LEU A 311 -73.70 97.95 -33.74
C LEU A 311 -74.31 98.75 -32.57
N LYS A 312 -73.53 99.02 -31.51
CA LYS A 312 -73.96 99.77 -30.32
C LYS A 312 -74.06 101.29 -30.58
N GLU A 313 -73.38 101.79 -31.61
CA GLU A 313 -73.60 103.14 -32.16
C GLU A 313 -74.89 103.23 -33.00
N ALA A 314 -75.38 102.11 -33.57
CA ALA A 314 -76.65 102.06 -34.31
C ALA A 314 -77.88 101.74 -33.44
N ASN A 315 -77.69 101.11 -32.26
CA ASN A 315 -78.79 100.58 -31.45
C ASN A 315 -79.17 101.46 -30.24
N HIS A 316 -78.71 102.72 -30.19
CA HIS A 316 -79.13 103.70 -29.18
C HIS A 316 -80.53 104.31 -29.44
N ALA A 317 -81.26 103.80 -30.43
CA ALA A 317 -82.58 104.29 -30.85
C ALA A 317 -83.79 103.43 -30.41
N LEU A 318 -83.63 102.27 -29.75
CA LEU A 318 -84.83 101.48 -29.35
C LEU A 318 -84.61 100.66 -28.06
N GLU A 319 -84.86 101.35 -26.94
CA GLU A 319 -85.66 100.90 -25.80
C GLU A 319 -85.88 99.40 -25.44
N ARG A 320 -85.55 99.11 -24.16
CA ARG A 320 -86.29 98.36 -23.11
C ARG A 320 -86.63 96.84 -23.23
N ASP A 321 -86.09 96.14 -22.23
CA ASP A 321 -86.72 95.16 -21.31
C ASP A 321 -86.55 93.61 -21.51
N LYS A 322 -86.02 93.01 -20.42
CA LYS A 322 -86.25 91.67 -19.82
C LYS A 322 -85.59 90.35 -20.30
N THR A 323 -84.81 89.82 -19.35
CA THR A 323 -84.77 88.46 -18.74
C THR A 323 -83.98 87.27 -19.34
N ASN A 324 -82.99 86.86 -18.53
CA ASN A 324 -82.71 85.53 -17.95
C ASN A 324 -82.04 84.37 -18.72
N ARG A 325 -81.15 83.71 -17.93
CA ARG A 325 -80.58 82.34 -17.98
C ARG A 325 -79.45 82.11 -19.01
N SER A 326 -78.44 81.27 -18.73
CA SER A 326 -78.42 80.10 -17.85
C SER A 326 -77.04 79.73 -17.31
N ASP A 327 -77.06 79.22 -16.08
CA ASP A 327 -76.08 78.37 -15.41
C ASP A 327 -75.74 77.08 -16.19
N TYR A 328 -74.79 77.13 -17.11
CA TYR A 328 -74.20 75.92 -17.73
C TYR A 328 -72.69 75.80 -17.51
N GLU A 329 -71.99 76.92 -17.31
CA GLU A 329 -70.53 76.91 -17.15
C GLU A 329 -70.09 76.69 -15.69
N ILE A 330 -70.95 76.99 -14.72
CA ILE A 330 -70.62 76.84 -13.29
C ILE A 330 -70.66 75.36 -12.86
N GLN A 331 -71.60 74.53 -13.36
CA GLN A 331 -71.61 73.08 -13.08
C GLN A 331 -70.46 72.32 -13.77
N LYS A 332 -70.01 72.78 -14.94
CA LYS A 332 -68.89 72.16 -15.66
C LYS A 332 -67.53 72.49 -15.03
N LEU A 333 -67.41 73.61 -14.33
CA LEU A 333 -66.20 73.98 -13.58
C LEU A 333 -66.17 73.33 -12.19
N VAL A 334 -67.32 73.17 -11.51
CA VAL A 334 -67.38 72.48 -10.21
C VAL A 334 -67.06 70.99 -10.33
N ALA A 335 -67.61 70.28 -11.31
CA ALA A 335 -67.28 68.86 -11.54
C ALA A 335 -65.80 68.65 -11.91
N LYS A 336 -65.21 69.59 -12.65
CA LYS A 336 -63.78 69.53 -13.03
C LYS A 336 -62.85 69.87 -11.87
N VAL A 337 -63.29 70.73 -10.96
CA VAL A 337 -62.56 71.06 -9.73
C VAL A 337 -62.65 69.91 -8.73
N GLU A 338 -63.80 69.23 -8.62
CA GLU A 338 -63.97 68.04 -7.77
C GLU A 338 -63.17 66.83 -8.29
N ASP A 339 -63.17 66.57 -9.61
CA ASP A 339 -62.34 65.52 -10.21
C ASP A 339 -60.83 65.83 -10.07
N LEU A 340 -60.43 67.09 -10.20
CA LEU A 340 -59.04 67.50 -9.99
C LEU A 340 -58.66 67.45 -8.49
N GLN A 341 -59.56 67.79 -7.58
CA GLN A 341 -59.34 67.67 -6.14
C GLN A 341 -59.25 66.20 -5.70
N TRP A 342 -60.08 65.32 -6.25
CA TRP A 342 -60.00 63.88 -6.01
C TRP A 342 -58.72 63.27 -6.62
N ALA A 343 -58.33 63.69 -7.83
CA ALA A 343 -57.09 63.26 -8.46
C ALA A 343 -55.85 63.78 -7.71
N VAL A 344 -55.89 65.00 -7.17
CA VAL A 344 -54.82 65.56 -6.33
C VAL A 344 -54.75 64.81 -5.00
N ALA A 345 -55.87 64.57 -4.32
CA ALA A 345 -55.90 63.81 -3.07
C ALA A 345 -55.39 62.36 -3.26
N ASN A 346 -55.76 61.70 -4.35
CA ASN A 346 -55.23 60.36 -4.67
C ASN A 346 -53.74 60.38 -5.04
N LYS A 347 -53.28 61.41 -5.76
CA LYS A 347 -51.85 61.56 -6.08
C LYS A 347 -51.03 61.93 -4.85
N GLU A 348 -51.56 62.72 -3.94
CA GLU A 348 -50.94 63.03 -2.65
C GLU A 348 -50.87 61.77 -1.77
N THR A 349 -51.92 60.95 -1.75
CA THR A 349 -51.92 59.66 -1.05
C THR A 349 -50.90 58.68 -1.67
N ALA A 350 -50.81 58.62 -3.00
CA ALA A 350 -49.81 57.81 -3.70
C ALA A 350 -48.38 58.34 -3.51
N LEU A 351 -48.20 59.66 -3.43
CA LEU A 351 -46.92 60.29 -3.13
C LEU A 351 -46.49 60.02 -1.69
N GLU A 352 -47.42 60.04 -0.73
CA GLU A 352 -47.17 59.75 0.67
C GLU A 352 -46.83 58.27 0.88
N GLN A 353 -47.54 57.36 0.19
CA GLN A 353 -47.19 55.94 0.13
C GLN A 353 -45.83 55.70 -0.51
N SER A 354 -45.50 56.43 -1.58
CA SER A 354 -44.18 56.35 -2.22
C SER A 354 -43.07 56.89 -1.33
N ARG A 355 -43.31 57.99 -0.59
CA ARG A 355 -42.37 58.53 0.42
C ARG A 355 -42.16 57.56 1.57
N ALA A 356 -43.23 56.93 2.08
CA ALA A 356 -43.14 55.91 3.11
C ALA A 356 -42.36 54.67 2.62
N ALA A 357 -42.62 54.22 1.40
CA ALA A 357 -41.88 53.11 0.79
C ALA A 357 -40.40 53.47 0.56
N ASN A 358 -40.10 54.66 0.05
CA ASN A 358 -38.73 55.13 -0.14
C ASN A 358 -37.99 55.32 1.19
N GLN A 359 -38.69 55.77 2.22
CA GLN A 359 -38.11 55.91 3.56
C GLN A 359 -37.81 54.53 4.17
N LYS A 360 -38.71 53.54 3.99
CA LYS A 360 -38.49 52.16 4.37
C LYS A 360 -37.28 51.54 3.64
N ILE A 361 -37.18 51.71 2.32
CA ILE A 361 -36.02 51.25 1.53
C ILE A 361 -34.74 51.93 2.00
N LYS A 362 -34.79 53.23 2.30
CA LYS A 362 -33.64 53.99 2.80
C LYS A 362 -33.17 53.49 4.17
N ASP A 363 -34.09 53.07 5.03
CA ASP A 363 -33.75 52.54 6.35
C ASP A 363 -33.24 51.09 6.23
N GLU A 364 -33.83 50.25 5.39
CA GLU A 364 -33.30 48.91 5.05
C GLU A 364 -31.88 48.98 4.47
N LEU A 365 -31.62 49.91 3.54
CA LEU A 365 -30.29 50.14 2.97
C LEU A 365 -29.27 50.66 4.00
N LYS A 366 -29.71 51.37 5.04
CA LYS A 366 -28.81 51.79 6.13
C LYS A 366 -28.44 50.61 7.01
N ASP A 367 -29.40 49.75 7.33
CA ASP A 367 -29.17 48.57 8.15
C ASP A 367 -28.23 47.59 7.42
N GLU A 368 -28.47 47.33 6.13
CA GLU A 368 -27.56 46.53 5.30
C GLU A 368 -26.15 47.14 5.21
N ASN A 369 -26.03 48.47 5.04
CA ASN A 369 -24.73 49.14 5.00
C ASN A 369 -24.00 49.05 6.35
N TYR A 370 -24.73 49.09 7.47
CA TYR A 370 -24.16 48.88 8.79
C TYR A 370 -23.64 47.44 8.96
N GLU A 371 -24.42 46.44 8.55
CA GLU A 371 -24.02 45.03 8.58
C GLU A 371 -22.80 44.77 7.69
N LEU A 372 -22.80 45.29 6.45
CA LEU A 372 -21.67 45.18 5.53
C LEU A 372 -20.40 45.82 6.10
N ARG A 373 -20.51 47.00 6.73
CA ARG A 373 -19.35 47.62 7.40
C ARG A 373 -18.83 46.77 8.56
N ALA A 374 -19.72 46.16 9.33
CA ALA A 374 -19.33 45.25 10.41
C ALA A 374 -18.62 43.99 9.87
N GLU A 375 -19.10 43.42 8.75
CA GLU A 375 -18.45 42.29 8.09
C GLU A 375 -17.09 42.64 7.50
N VAL A 376 -16.98 43.78 6.81
CA VAL A 376 -15.69 44.30 6.30
C VAL A 376 -14.70 44.51 7.44
N GLY A 377 -15.18 45.00 8.59
CA GLY A 377 -14.38 45.12 9.81
C GLY A 377 -13.84 43.77 10.30
N LYS A 378 -14.67 42.73 10.31
CA LYS A 378 -14.26 41.35 10.67
C LYS A 378 -13.24 40.82 9.68
N LEU A 379 -13.48 40.95 8.38
CA LEU A 379 -12.55 40.49 7.33
C LEU A 379 -11.19 41.17 7.44
N LYS A 380 -11.17 42.49 7.71
CA LYS A 380 -9.93 43.25 7.91
C LYS A 380 -9.12 42.72 9.10
N LYS A 381 -9.77 42.37 10.22
CA LYS A 381 -9.12 41.75 11.37
C LYS A 381 -8.50 40.39 11.01
N VAL A 382 -9.24 39.54 10.29
CA VAL A 382 -8.74 38.23 9.82
C VAL A 382 -7.52 38.40 8.92
N PHE A 383 -7.58 39.33 7.98
CA PHE A 383 -6.49 39.60 7.05
C PHE A 383 -5.22 40.07 7.78
N ASN A 384 -5.36 40.95 8.78
CA ASN A 384 -4.24 41.38 9.60
C ASN A 384 -3.60 40.22 10.37
N LYS A 385 -4.40 39.27 10.89
CA LYS A 385 -3.87 38.07 11.56
C LYS A 385 -3.12 37.15 10.61
N VAL A 386 -3.65 36.96 9.40
CA VAL A 386 -2.97 36.20 8.33
C VAL A 386 -1.62 36.83 8.00
N MET A 387 -1.59 38.15 7.81
CA MET A 387 -0.34 38.88 7.54
C MET A 387 0.65 38.76 8.70
N GLN A 388 0.19 38.88 9.95
CA GLN A 388 1.02 38.71 11.12
C GLN A 388 1.62 37.29 11.17
N PHE A 389 0.81 36.26 10.94
CA PHE A 389 1.24 34.86 10.93
C PHE A 389 2.30 34.58 9.85
N ILE A 390 2.09 35.09 8.63
CA ILE A 390 3.06 34.94 7.53
C ILE A 390 4.37 35.70 7.84
N ASN A 391 4.28 36.88 8.46
CA ASN A 391 5.46 37.68 8.77
C ASN A 391 6.27 37.14 9.96
N THR A 392 5.63 36.51 10.95
CA THR A 392 6.33 35.92 12.10
C THR A 392 6.86 34.52 11.80
N SER A 393 6.19 33.78 10.93
CA SER A 393 6.59 32.42 10.54
C SER A 393 7.38 32.51 9.24
N ILE A 394 8.71 32.59 9.30
CA ILE A 394 9.57 32.60 8.09
C ILE A 394 9.49 31.26 7.33
N TYR A 395 9.16 30.17 8.05
CA TYR A 395 9.06 28.82 7.52
C TYR A 395 7.67 28.20 7.72
N CYS A 396 7.27 27.35 6.78
CA CYS A 396 5.99 26.65 6.85
C CYS A 396 5.98 25.65 8.03
N PRO A 397 4.96 25.65 8.91
CA PRO A 397 4.87 24.71 10.03
C PRO A 397 4.87 23.23 9.62
N GLY A 398 4.34 22.93 8.44
CA GLY A 398 4.24 21.55 7.97
C GLY A 398 5.54 20.99 7.35
N CYS A 399 6.28 21.79 6.57
CA CYS A 399 7.47 21.31 5.85
C CYS A 399 8.78 22.01 6.17
N ASN A 400 8.74 23.02 7.05
CA ASN A 400 9.87 23.85 7.46
C ASN A 400 10.66 24.50 6.30
N LYS A 401 10.05 24.63 5.12
CA LYS A 401 10.62 25.35 3.98
C LYS A 401 10.14 26.80 3.98
N TRP A 402 10.86 27.66 3.27
CA TRP A 402 10.47 29.06 3.05
C TRP A 402 9.03 29.15 2.53
N TRP A 403 8.26 30.10 3.07
CA TRP A 403 6.83 30.19 2.80
C TRP A 403 6.53 30.44 1.32
N ALA A 404 5.75 29.53 0.73
CA ALA A 404 5.06 29.71 -0.54
C ALA A 404 3.55 29.64 -0.29
N PRO A 405 2.94 30.73 0.21
CA PRO A 405 1.55 30.71 0.67
C PRO A 405 0.58 30.63 -0.50
N ARG A 406 -0.48 29.84 -0.32
CA ARG A 406 -1.68 29.83 -1.15
C ARG A 406 -2.83 30.34 -0.30
N LEU A 407 -3.36 31.50 -0.62
CA LEU A 407 -4.54 32.04 0.05
C LEU A 407 -5.79 31.36 -0.51
N GLY A 408 -6.70 30.96 0.38
CA GLY A 408 -8.01 30.43 0.02
C GLY A 408 -9.08 31.05 0.89
N HIS A 409 -10.29 31.19 0.36
CA HIS A 409 -11.46 31.68 1.09
C HIS A 409 -12.58 30.65 0.98
N LYS A 410 -13.42 30.53 2.02
CA LYS A 410 -14.55 29.56 2.03
C LYS A 410 -15.89 30.19 2.43
N LYS A 411 -15.87 31.28 3.21
CA LYS A 411 -17.04 32.08 3.65
C LYS A 411 -16.61 33.54 3.90
N HIS A 412 -17.56 34.48 3.94
CA HIS A 412 -17.35 35.94 4.06
C HIS A 412 -16.45 36.41 5.23
N THR A 413 -16.17 35.56 6.22
CA THR A 413 -15.39 35.92 7.42
C THR A 413 -14.22 34.97 7.72
N SER A 414 -13.81 34.15 6.74
CA SER A 414 -12.72 33.18 6.95
C SER A 414 -11.69 33.21 5.82
N VAL A 415 -10.42 33.27 6.19
CA VAL A 415 -9.29 33.20 5.26
C VAL A 415 -8.44 32.00 5.66
N SER A 416 -8.07 31.18 4.68
CA SER A 416 -7.11 30.09 4.85
C SER A 416 -5.77 30.43 4.22
N VAL A 417 -4.71 29.99 4.88
CA VAL A 417 -3.35 30.05 4.38
C VAL A 417 -2.86 28.62 4.22
N GLY A 418 -2.64 28.22 2.97
CA GLY A 418 -2.11 26.91 2.60
C GLY A 418 -0.63 26.97 2.22
N CYS A 419 0.11 25.87 2.42
CA CYS A 419 1.43 25.69 1.83
C CYS A 419 1.33 24.98 0.50
N LYS A 420 1.89 25.57 -0.57
CA LYS A 420 1.90 24.97 -1.91
C LYS A 420 2.68 23.66 -1.98
N ILE A 421 3.61 23.43 -1.04
CA ILE A 421 4.55 22.30 -1.07
C ILE A 421 4.01 21.08 -0.33
N CYS A 422 3.51 21.24 0.90
CA CYS A 422 3.14 20.10 1.76
C CYS A 422 1.65 20.00 2.09
N GLY A 423 0.81 20.85 1.48
CA GLY A 423 -0.64 20.81 1.71
C GLY A 423 -1.09 21.28 3.10
N TYR A 424 -0.17 21.72 3.98
CA TYR A 424 -0.53 22.37 5.25
C TYR A 424 -1.57 23.47 5.02
N LYS A 425 -2.57 23.58 5.90
CA LYS A 425 -3.63 24.58 5.79
C LYS A 425 -4.03 25.09 7.18
N GLY A 426 -3.76 26.37 7.43
CA GLY A 426 -4.27 27.10 8.60
C GLY A 426 -5.52 27.89 8.24
N TRP A 427 -6.46 27.99 9.17
CA TRP A 427 -7.68 28.80 9.02
C TRP A 427 -7.68 29.94 10.04
N PHE A 428 -8.12 31.11 9.60
CA PHE A 428 -8.28 32.30 10.43
C PHE A 428 -9.73 32.75 10.31
N TYR A 429 -10.40 32.88 11.46
CA TYR A 429 -11.81 33.26 11.55
C TYR A 429 -11.97 34.65 12.15
N GLY A 430 -13.00 35.38 11.73
CA GLY A 430 -13.28 36.74 12.21
C GLY A 430 -13.82 36.83 13.63
N THR A 431 -14.08 35.70 14.27
CA THR A 431 -14.58 35.58 15.66
C THR A 431 -13.47 35.39 16.69
N ASP A 432 -12.29 34.95 16.26
CA ASP A 432 -11.10 34.85 17.09
C ASP A 432 -10.46 36.24 17.22
#